data_AF-A0A4R9A674-F1
#
_entry.id   AF-A0A4R9A674-F1
#
_cell.length_a   1.000
_cell.length_b   1.000
_cell.length_c   1.000
_cell.angle_alpha   90.00
_cell.angle_beta   90.00
_cell.angle_gamma   90.00
#
_symmetry.space_group_name_H-M   'P 1'
#
loop_
_entity.id
_entity.type
_entity.pdbx_description
1 polymer ?
#
loop_
_entity_poly.entity_id
_entity_poly.type
_entity_poly.pdbx_seq_one_letter_code
_entity_poly.pdbx_strand_id
1 'polypeptide(L)'
;MTGSLGANTKEQLQGIADAVAVAIGGQSQCITGVALLCEVAKHFGYDLRPRAVSMAGASKVTGASVVTGSIAQKFLREHGGAAEVFDCVGAPPDGSEFERAGHLVAMLEWPTMLIDPTFQQFMAAGLPNATPVVEIAPGEGEILLEDDRFQAVYLFDDENRGWQADFEKVRAVSREVGLDIANHLKAGNAPHTHDVRL
;
A
#
# COMPACT_ATOMS: atom_id res chain seq x y z
N MET A 1 -19.56 5.81 -32.36
CA MET A 1 -18.38 5.07 -31.83
C MET A 1 -18.27 5.38 -30.36
N THR A 2 -18.93 4.59 -29.52
CA THR A 2 -18.94 4.72 -28.06
C THR A 2 -18.03 3.64 -27.50
N GLY A 3 -16.74 3.97 -27.39
CA GLY A 3 -15.71 3.06 -26.88
C GLY A 3 -15.74 3.01 -25.34
N SER A 4 -15.96 1.81 -24.83
CA SER A 4 -15.54 1.28 -23.52
C SER A 4 -14.59 2.16 -22.68
N LEU A 5 -15.13 2.89 -21.70
CA LEU A 5 -14.35 3.59 -20.65
C LEU A 5 -14.58 2.97 -19.25
N GLY A 6 -15.26 1.83 -19.15
CA GLY A 6 -15.66 1.22 -17.87
C GLY A 6 -14.72 0.12 -17.33
N ALA A 7 -13.86 -0.46 -18.17
CA ALA A 7 -12.83 -1.45 -17.81
C ALA A 7 -11.44 -0.81 -17.57
N ASN A 8 -11.41 0.45 -17.09
CA ASN A 8 -10.41 1.40 -17.58
C ASN A 8 -9.30 1.76 -16.56
N THR A 9 -9.64 2.27 -15.38
CA THR A 9 -8.60 2.78 -14.44
C THR A 9 -8.26 1.78 -13.34
N LYS A 10 -9.27 1.26 -12.64
CA LYS A 10 -9.05 0.34 -11.51
C LYS A 10 -8.30 -0.92 -11.93
N GLU A 11 -8.70 -1.53 -13.04
CA GLU A 11 -8.07 -2.75 -13.57
C GLU A 11 -6.62 -2.50 -14.02
N GLN A 12 -6.34 -1.36 -14.64
CA GLN A 12 -4.97 -0.99 -15.01
C GLN A 12 -4.10 -0.73 -13.77
N LEU A 13 -4.60 0.01 -12.80
CA LEU A 13 -3.91 0.22 -11.53
C LEU A 13 -3.71 -1.08 -10.74
N GLN A 14 -4.67 -2.01 -10.79
CA GLN A 14 -4.53 -3.34 -10.21
C GLN A 14 -3.37 -4.11 -10.87
N GLY A 15 -3.33 -4.16 -12.20
CA GLY A 15 -2.24 -4.83 -12.92
C GLY A 15 -0.87 -4.20 -12.66
N ILE A 16 -0.81 -2.87 -12.52
CA ILE A 16 0.42 -2.16 -12.14
C ILE A 16 0.82 -2.51 -10.70
N ALA A 17 -0.12 -2.44 -9.75
CA ALA A 17 0.15 -2.71 -8.35
C ALA A 17 0.60 -4.16 -8.14
N ASP A 18 -0.02 -5.12 -8.83
CA ASP A 18 0.35 -6.54 -8.76
C ASP A 18 1.78 -6.79 -9.27
N ALA A 19 2.21 -6.12 -10.35
CA ALA A 19 3.59 -6.21 -10.83
C ALA A 19 4.59 -5.65 -9.79
N VAL A 20 4.24 -4.52 -9.17
CA VAL A 20 5.08 -3.96 -8.10
C VAL A 20 5.15 -4.90 -6.90
N ALA A 21 4.02 -5.50 -6.49
CA ALA A 21 3.97 -6.46 -5.40
C ALA A 21 4.88 -7.67 -5.67
N VAL A 22 4.96 -8.14 -6.92
CA VAL A 22 5.88 -9.20 -7.35
C VAL A 22 7.34 -8.78 -7.23
N ALA A 23 7.68 -7.54 -7.54
CA ALA A 23 9.04 -7.01 -7.38
C ALA A 23 9.46 -6.92 -5.90
N ILE A 24 8.54 -6.52 -5.01
CA ILE A 24 8.80 -6.37 -3.57
C ILE A 24 8.78 -7.71 -2.83
N GLY A 25 7.97 -8.67 -3.29
CA GLY A 25 7.94 -10.03 -2.75
C GLY A 25 7.46 -10.13 -1.29
N GLY A 26 6.54 -9.26 -0.86
CA GLY A 26 5.98 -9.27 0.49
C GLY A 26 6.95 -8.80 1.60
N GLN A 27 8.06 -8.15 1.24
CA GLN A 27 8.97 -7.56 2.22
C GLN A 27 8.38 -6.31 2.87
N SER A 28 8.82 -6.00 4.10
CA SER A 28 8.44 -4.77 4.82
C SER A 28 9.15 -3.51 4.28
N GLN A 29 8.86 -3.17 3.03
CA GLN A 29 9.49 -2.05 2.29
C GLN A 29 8.44 -1.14 1.66
N CYS A 30 7.47 -0.64 2.45
CA CYS A 30 6.36 0.18 1.93
C CYS A 30 6.82 1.45 1.19
N ILE A 31 7.88 2.12 1.64
CA ILE A 31 8.46 3.27 0.94
C ILE A 31 8.96 2.86 -0.46
N THR A 32 9.70 1.76 -0.56
CA THR A 32 10.19 1.23 -1.84
C THR A 32 9.06 0.81 -2.76
N GLY A 33 8.08 0.08 -2.24
CA GLY A 33 6.93 -0.36 -3.03
C GLY A 33 6.13 0.81 -3.59
N VAL A 34 5.82 1.82 -2.77
CA VAL A 34 5.08 3.01 -3.22
C VAL A 34 5.90 3.86 -4.19
N ALA A 35 7.20 4.03 -3.96
CA ALA A 35 8.07 4.75 -4.88
C ALA A 35 8.14 4.08 -6.25
N LEU A 36 8.31 2.75 -6.29
CA LEU A 36 8.29 1.98 -7.53
C LEU A 36 6.94 2.06 -8.23
N LEU A 37 5.84 1.92 -7.47
CA LEU A 37 4.49 2.07 -7.99
C LEU A 37 4.25 3.44 -8.66
N CYS A 38 4.67 4.54 -8.02
CA CYS A 38 4.57 5.87 -8.60
C CYS A 38 5.33 5.98 -9.93
N GLU A 39 6.53 5.39 -10.03
CA GLU A 39 7.32 5.43 -11.27
C GLU A 39 6.70 4.57 -12.38
N VAL A 40 6.22 3.35 -12.08
CA VAL A 40 5.53 2.52 -13.08
C VAL A 40 4.25 3.22 -13.55
N ALA A 41 3.41 3.69 -12.64
CA ALA A 41 2.11 4.29 -12.96
C ALA A 41 2.22 5.56 -13.83
N LYS A 42 3.28 6.35 -13.65
CA LYS A 42 3.58 7.51 -14.50
C LYS A 42 3.70 7.14 -15.98
N HIS A 43 4.22 5.96 -16.30
CA HIS A 43 4.31 5.49 -17.69
C HIS A 43 2.95 5.16 -18.33
N PHE A 44 1.89 5.05 -17.52
CA PHE A 44 0.50 4.84 -17.95
C PHE A 44 -0.34 6.13 -17.84
N GLY A 45 0.29 7.26 -17.50
CA GLY A 45 -0.39 8.56 -17.40
C GLY A 45 -1.09 8.81 -16.07
N TYR A 46 -0.80 8.01 -15.03
CA TYR A 46 -1.33 8.23 -13.69
C TYR A 46 -0.35 9.04 -12.84
N ASP A 47 -0.86 10.09 -12.18
CA ASP A 47 -0.14 10.86 -11.17
C ASP A 47 -0.52 10.32 -9.78
N LEU A 48 0.21 9.30 -9.32
CA LEU A 48 0.01 8.73 -7.99
C LEU A 48 0.82 9.50 -6.95
N ARG A 49 0.19 9.85 -5.84
CA ARG A 49 0.84 10.56 -4.73
C ARG A 49 1.01 9.65 -3.51
N PRO A 50 2.21 9.59 -2.91
CA PRO A 50 2.40 8.87 -1.66
C PRO A 50 1.57 9.49 -0.52
N ARG A 51 1.04 8.63 0.35
CA ARG A 51 0.31 9.04 1.56
C ARG A 51 0.70 8.15 2.73
N ALA A 52 1.08 8.78 3.84
CA ALA A 52 1.35 8.09 5.10
C ALA A 52 0.04 7.70 5.78
N VAL A 53 0.00 6.48 6.28
CA VAL A 53 -1.18 5.90 6.94
C VAL A 53 -0.74 5.05 8.11
N SER A 54 -1.52 5.05 9.19
CA SER A 54 -1.48 3.98 10.18
C SER A 54 -2.45 2.89 9.79
N MET A 55 -2.09 1.64 10.06
CA MET A 55 -2.93 0.50 9.73
C MET A 55 -3.16 -0.38 10.95
N ALA A 56 -4.41 -0.78 11.17
CA ALA A 56 -4.75 -1.88 12.05
C ALA A 56 -5.34 -3.01 11.22
N GLY A 57 -4.91 -4.25 11.43
CA GLY A 57 -5.43 -5.42 10.75
C GLY A 57 -5.76 -6.54 11.73
N ALA A 58 -6.79 -7.32 11.43
CA ALA A 58 -7.17 -8.49 12.21
C ALA A 58 -7.54 -9.64 11.26
N SER A 59 -6.97 -10.81 11.52
CA SER A 59 -7.35 -12.06 10.88
C SER A 59 -8.54 -12.67 11.62
N LYS A 60 -9.69 -12.77 10.97
CA LYS A 60 -10.89 -13.44 11.52
C LYS A 60 -10.72 -14.95 11.60
N VAL A 61 -9.75 -15.51 10.87
CA VAL A 61 -9.44 -16.94 10.86
C VAL A 61 -8.55 -17.34 12.03
N THR A 62 -7.49 -16.57 12.28
CA THR A 62 -6.49 -16.91 13.30
C THR A 62 -6.69 -16.16 14.62
N GLY A 63 -7.45 -15.07 14.60
CA GLY A 63 -7.56 -14.12 15.72
C GLY A 63 -6.33 -13.21 15.87
N ALA A 64 -5.28 -13.41 15.08
CA ALA A 64 -4.09 -12.57 15.11
C ALA A 64 -4.42 -11.16 14.62
N SER A 65 -3.70 -10.18 15.16
CA SER A 65 -3.89 -8.78 14.82
C SER A 65 -2.53 -8.09 14.64
N VAL A 66 -2.49 -7.12 13.74
CA VAL A 66 -1.30 -6.37 13.35
C VAL A 66 -1.56 -4.88 13.45
N VAL A 67 -0.54 -4.13 13.84
CA VAL A 67 -0.59 -2.67 13.86
C VAL A 67 0.66 -2.04 13.27
N THR A 68 0.47 -0.95 12.54
CA THR A 68 1.53 -0.04 12.12
C THR A 68 1.12 1.39 12.46
N GLY A 69 2.03 2.11 13.10
CA GLY A 69 1.80 3.50 13.49
C GLY A 69 1.05 3.72 14.80
N SER A 70 1.31 4.88 15.37
CA SER A 70 0.78 5.30 16.66
C SER A 70 -0.73 5.54 16.66
N ILE A 71 -1.31 5.98 15.52
CA ILE A 71 -2.75 6.23 15.42
C ILE A 71 -3.52 4.91 15.46
N ALA A 72 -3.05 3.88 14.76
CA ALA A 72 -3.65 2.54 14.80
C ALA A 72 -3.54 1.91 16.21
N GLN A 73 -2.39 2.06 16.88
CA GLN A 73 -2.23 1.58 18.25
C GLN A 73 -3.22 2.26 19.21
N LYS A 74 -3.43 3.58 19.08
CA LYS A 74 -4.40 4.31 19.87
C LYS A 74 -5.84 3.88 19.54
N PHE A 75 -6.16 3.77 18.26
CA PHE A 75 -7.46 3.33 17.77
C PHE A 75 -7.86 1.98 18.37
N LEU A 76 -6.97 0.98 18.34
CA LEU A 76 -7.28 -0.33 18.93
C LEU A 76 -7.49 -0.25 20.44
N ARG A 77 -6.67 0.53 21.18
CA ARG A 77 -6.86 0.71 22.63
C ARG A 77 -8.21 1.32 22.97
N GLU A 78 -8.67 2.29 22.17
CA GLU A 78 -9.96 2.96 22.35
C GLU A 78 -11.14 2.03 22.03
N HIS A 79 -10.95 1.05 21.14
CA HIS A 79 -11.98 0.09 20.72
C HIS A 79 -11.87 -1.28 21.43
N GLY A 80 -11.19 -1.34 22.58
CA GLY A 80 -11.16 -2.53 23.44
C GLY A 80 -10.15 -3.60 23.04
N GLY A 81 -9.22 -3.29 22.14
CA GLY A 81 -8.10 -4.15 21.80
C GLY A 81 -7.09 -4.27 22.96
N ALA A 82 -6.77 -5.49 23.37
CA ALA A 82 -5.77 -5.74 24.41
C ALA A 82 -4.36 -5.48 23.85
N ALA A 83 -3.65 -4.48 24.40
CA ALA A 83 -2.34 -4.01 23.93
C ALA A 83 -1.23 -5.08 23.86
N GLU A 84 -1.44 -6.26 24.46
CA GLU A 84 -0.47 -7.37 24.55
C GLU A 84 -0.60 -8.42 23.43
N VAL A 85 -1.50 -8.24 22.47
CA VAL A 85 -1.87 -9.29 21.47
C VAL A 85 -1.58 -8.86 20.01
N PHE A 86 -0.86 -7.76 19.80
CA PHE A 86 -0.62 -7.22 18.46
C PHE A 86 0.82 -7.42 18.02
N ASP A 87 1.01 -8.04 16.85
CA ASP A 87 2.32 -8.04 16.19
C ASP A 87 2.56 -6.66 15.56
N CYS A 88 3.64 -6.00 15.98
CA CYS A 88 4.11 -4.78 15.32
C CYS A 88 4.94 -5.18 14.10
N VAL A 89 4.42 -4.94 12.89
CA VAL A 89 5.16 -5.18 11.65
C VAL A 89 5.85 -3.88 11.23
N GLY A 90 7.19 -3.88 11.29
CA GLY A 90 8.01 -2.71 10.96
C GLY A 90 9.38 -2.76 11.63
N ALA A 91 10.20 -1.72 11.38
CA ALA A 91 11.43 -1.53 12.15
C ALA A 91 11.10 -1.33 13.65
N PRO A 92 12.00 -1.71 14.57
CA PRO A 92 11.85 -1.37 15.98
C PRO A 92 11.69 0.14 16.15
N PRO A 93 10.87 0.62 17.11
CA PRO A 93 10.65 2.05 17.31
C PRO A 93 11.97 2.81 17.48
N ASP A 94 12.24 3.75 16.58
CA ASP A 94 13.37 4.67 16.50
C ASP A 94 12.97 6.13 16.87
N GLY A 95 11.67 6.38 17.02
CA GLY A 95 11.09 7.68 17.41
C GLY A 95 10.95 8.68 16.26
N SER A 96 11.14 8.27 15.01
CA SER A 96 11.00 9.15 13.84
C SER A 96 9.54 9.52 13.57
N GLU A 97 9.34 10.65 12.89
CA GLU A 97 7.99 11.11 12.55
C GLU A 97 7.26 10.12 11.61
N PHE A 98 7.99 9.36 10.79
CA PHE A 98 7.39 8.33 9.93
C PHE A 98 6.82 7.17 10.75
N GLU A 99 7.43 6.79 11.87
CA GLU A 99 6.89 5.75 12.75
C GLU A 99 5.51 6.08 13.30
N ARG A 100 5.15 7.36 13.36
CA ARG A 100 3.79 7.74 13.75
C ARG A 100 2.74 7.22 12.78
N ALA A 101 3.04 7.20 11.48
CA ALA A 101 2.21 6.59 10.45
C ALA A 101 2.51 5.09 10.33
N GLY A 102 3.76 4.68 10.20
CA GLY A 102 4.17 3.28 10.18
C GLY A 102 3.91 2.52 8.87
N HIS A 103 3.17 3.12 7.92
CA HIS A 103 2.96 2.56 6.58
C HIS A 103 2.81 3.65 5.52
N LEU A 104 3.12 3.31 4.26
CA LEU A 104 2.98 4.21 3.11
C LEU A 104 2.14 3.52 2.03
N VAL A 105 1.18 4.24 1.47
CA VAL A 105 0.35 3.83 0.33
C VAL A 105 0.44 4.87 -0.79
N ALA A 106 -0.08 4.55 -1.97
CA ALA A 106 -0.26 5.51 -3.05
C ALA A 106 -1.73 5.91 -3.21
N MET A 107 -1.95 7.15 -3.60
CA MET A 107 -3.28 7.72 -3.86
C MET A 107 -3.39 8.22 -5.29
N LEU A 108 -4.50 7.92 -5.97
CA LEU A 108 -4.95 8.66 -7.14
C LEU A 108 -6.01 9.68 -6.70
N GLU A 109 -5.96 10.91 -7.20
CA GLU A 109 -6.94 11.95 -6.80
C GLU A 109 -8.30 11.77 -7.48
N TRP A 110 -8.31 11.41 -8.78
CA TRP A 110 -9.53 11.28 -9.57
C TRP A 110 -9.50 10.07 -10.54
N PRO A 111 -10.39 9.07 -10.37
CA PRO A 111 -11.21 8.85 -9.17
C PRO A 111 -10.33 8.68 -7.93
N THR A 112 -10.86 9.02 -6.76
CA THR A 112 -10.08 8.92 -5.51
C THR A 112 -9.86 7.44 -5.18
N MET A 113 -8.61 6.98 -5.26
CA MET A 113 -8.26 5.58 -5.03
C MET A 113 -7.07 5.44 -4.09
N LEU A 114 -7.13 4.45 -3.22
CA LEU A 114 -6.01 3.98 -2.41
C LEU A 114 -5.42 2.72 -3.06
N ILE A 115 -4.10 2.70 -3.18
CA ILE A 115 -3.33 1.58 -3.73
C ILE A 115 -2.25 1.18 -2.73
N ASP A 116 -2.27 -0.06 -2.26
CA ASP A 116 -1.25 -0.61 -1.37
C ASP A 116 -0.49 -1.76 -2.07
N PRO A 117 0.69 -1.49 -2.67
CA PRO A 117 1.50 -2.51 -3.33
C PRO A 117 2.20 -3.46 -2.35
N THR A 118 2.12 -3.21 -1.05
CA THR A 118 2.93 -3.87 -0.01
C THR A 118 2.09 -4.51 1.10
N PHE A 119 0.78 -4.59 0.93
CA PHE A 119 -0.13 -5.20 1.90
C PHE A 119 0.25 -6.66 2.25
N GLN A 120 0.89 -7.37 1.32
CA GLN A 120 1.40 -8.73 1.52
C GLN A 120 2.42 -8.86 2.66
N GLN A 121 3.06 -7.76 3.10
CA GLN A 121 3.96 -7.77 4.26
C GLN A 121 3.26 -8.22 5.55
N PHE A 122 1.93 -8.15 5.60
CA PHE A 122 1.12 -8.51 6.76
C PHE A 122 0.60 -9.95 6.72
N MET A 123 0.98 -10.76 5.72
CA MET A 123 0.56 -12.16 5.62
C MET A 123 0.97 -13.02 6.82
N ALA A 124 2.12 -12.72 7.42
CA ALA A 124 2.58 -13.41 8.63
C ALA A 124 1.61 -13.24 9.81
N ALA A 125 0.87 -12.11 9.84
CA ALA A 125 -0.18 -11.83 10.81
C ALA A 125 -1.57 -12.40 10.38
N GLY A 126 -1.61 -13.20 9.32
CA GLY A 126 -2.84 -13.85 8.85
C GLY A 126 -3.74 -12.97 7.97
N LEU A 127 -3.25 -11.83 7.47
CA LEU A 127 -3.91 -11.06 6.41
C LEU A 127 -3.71 -11.74 5.04
N PRO A 128 -4.57 -11.49 4.03
CA PRO A 128 -4.48 -12.19 2.76
C PRO A 128 -3.28 -11.75 1.93
N ASN A 129 -2.86 -12.64 1.03
CA ASN A 129 -1.98 -12.31 -0.08
C ASN A 129 -2.75 -11.47 -1.11
N ALA A 130 -2.78 -10.16 -0.93
CA ALA A 130 -3.56 -9.24 -1.76
C ALA A 130 -2.79 -7.95 -2.04
N THR A 131 -3.22 -7.25 -3.09
CA THR A 131 -2.74 -5.92 -3.46
C THR A 131 -3.95 -4.98 -3.57
N PRO A 132 -4.36 -4.32 -2.48
CA PRO A 132 -5.55 -3.48 -2.49
C PRO A 132 -5.45 -2.33 -3.51
N VAL A 133 -6.43 -2.26 -4.42
CA VAL A 133 -6.76 -1.08 -5.22
C VAL A 133 -8.23 -0.77 -4.99
N VAL A 134 -8.51 0.26 -4.21
CA VAL A 134 -9.86 0.57 -3.76
C VAL A 134 -10.23 2.00 -4.07
N GLU A 135 -11.44 2.20 -4.58
CA GLU A 135 -12.04 3.53 -4.71
C GLU A 135 -12.57 3.94 -3.34
N ILE A 136 -12.31 5.19 -2.95
CA ILE A 136 -12.68 5.72 -1.64
C ILE A 136 -13.47 7.01 -1.81
N ALA A 137 -14.32 7.36 -0.85
CA ALA A 137 -15.02 8.63 -0.93
C ALA A 137 -14.05 9.78 -0.60
N PRO A 138 -14.12 10.92 -1.32
CA PRO A 138 -13.29 12.08 -1.00
C PRO A 138 -13.53 12.55 0.44
N GLY A 139 -12.44 12.78 1.19
CA GLY A 139 -12.50 13.30 2.55
C GLY A 139 -12.76 12.24 3.64
N GLU A 140 -12.79 10.95 3.30
CA GLU A 140 -12.75 9.88 4.30
C GLU A 140 -11.41 9.92 5.05
N GLY A 141 -11.46 9.98 6.39
CA GLY A 141 -10.29 9.91 7.26
C GLY A 141 -9.90 8.49 7.67
N GLU A 142 -10.78 7.52 7.40
CA GLU A 142 -10.65 6.11 7.72
C GLU A 142 -11.16 5.27 6.55
N ILE A 143 -10.38 4.27 6.13
CA ILE A 143 -10.78 3.31 5.09
C ILE A 143 -10.81 1.91 5.67
N LEU A 144 -11.98 1.27 5.60
CA LEU A 144 -12.18 -0.11 6.03
C LEU A 144 -12.12 -1.05 4.83
N LEU A 145 -11.19 -2.01 4.88
CA LEU A 145 -11.18 -3.20 4.03
C LEU A 145 -11.64 -4.40 4.85
N GLU A 146 -12.69 -5.07 4.41
CA GLU A 146 -13.24 -6.20 5.12
C GLU A 146 -13.68 -7.30 4.15
N ASP A 147 -13.40 -8.55 4.53
CA ASP A 147 -14.03 -9.73 3.96
C ASP A 147 -14.38 -10.74 5.07
N ASP A 148 -14.78 -11.95 4.70
CA ASP A 148 -15.12 -13.02 5.67
C ASP A 148 -13.93 -13.52 6.51
N ARG A 149 -12.70 -13.21 6.10
CA ARG A 149 -11.45 -13.76 6.65
C ARG A 149 -10.58 -12.72 7.35
N PHE A 150 -10.71 -11.45 7.03
CA PHE A 150 -9.93 -10.38 7.63
C PHE A 150 -10.68 -9.06 7.71
N GLN A 151 -10.13 -8.16 8.51
CA GLN A 151 -10.47 -6.75 8.56
C GLN A 151 -9.18 -5.94 8.58
N ALA A 152 -9.11 -4.86 7.83
CA ALA A 152 -8.01 -3.90 7.87
C ALA A 152 -8.55 -2.48 7.81
N VAL A 153 -8.03 -1.60 8.64
CA VAL A 153 -8.42 -0.20 8.75
C VAL A 153 -7.19 0.65 8.46
N TYR A 154 -7.30 1.55 7.49
CA TYR A 154 -6.31 2.57 7.20
C TYR A 154 -6.75 3.89 7.82
N LEU A 155 -5.88 4.50 8.60
CA LEU A 155 -6.10 5.75 9.31
C LEU A 155 -5.14 6.78 8.73
N PHE A 156 -5.68 7.85 8.15
CA PHE A 156 -4.87 8.87 7.50
C PHE A 156 -4.24 9.82 8.52
N ASP A 157 -2.95 10.10 8.36
CA ASP A 157 -2.21 11.08 9.15
C ASP A 157 -1.71 12.20 8.22
N ASP A 158 -2.55 13.19 7.97
CA ASP A 158 -2.21 14.33 7.09
C ASP A 158 -1.10 15.21 7.69
N GLU A 159 -0.89 15.12 8.99
CA GLU A 159 0.18 15.82 9.71
C GLU A 159 1.50 15.03 9.69
N ASN A 160 1.49 13.78 9.21
CA ASN A 160 2.69 12.96 9.18
C ASN A 160 3.77 13.56 8.27
N ARG A 161 4.97 13.65 8.82
CA ARG A 161 6.19 14.06 8.13
C ARG A 161 7.25 12.98 8.40
N GLY A 162 8.36 13.01 7.68
CA GLY A 162 9.49 12.11 7.90
C GLY A 162 9.73 11.08 6.80
N TRP A 163 8.72 10.69 6.03
CA TRP A 163 8.90 9.76 4.90
C TRP A 163 9.40 10.44 3.61
N GLN A 164 9.25 11.76 3.48
CA GLN A 164 9.45 12.46 2.21
C GLN A 164 10.89 12.34 1.69
N ALA A 165 11.89 12.46 2.57
CA ALA A 165 13.29 12.40 2.16
C ALA A 165 13.67 10.99 1.68
N ASP A 166 13.25 9.96 2.40
CA ASP A 166 13.49 8.56 2.02
C ASP A 166 12.72 8.18 0.76
N PHE A 167 11.46 8.63 0.64
CA PHE A 167 10.67 8.43 -0.58
C PHE A 167 11.36 9.04 -1.80
N GLU A 168 11.82 10.30 -1.74
CA GLU A 168 12.49 10.93 -2.89
C GLU A 168 13.82 10.25 -3.23
N LYS A 169 14.58 9.82 -2.22
CA LYS A 169 15.81 9.04 -2.41
C LYS A 169 15.53 7.70 -3.11
N VAL A 170 14.54 6.95 -2.62
CA VAL A 170 14.19 5.63 -3.18
C VAL A 170 13.57 5.79 -4.57
N ARG A 171 12.67 6.75 -4.75
CA ARG A 171 12.07 7.07 -6.05
C ARG A 171 13.11 7.35 -7.12
N ALA A 172 14.19 8.07 -6.79
CA ALA A 172 15.26 8.34 -7.74
C ALA A 172 15.93 7.06 -8.26
N VAL A 173 16.15 6.06 -7.40
CA VAL A 173 16.76 4.77 -7.77
C VAL A 173 15.74 3.79 -8.39
N SER A 174 14.46 3.94 -8.09
CA SER A 174 13.39 3.11 -8.67
C SER A 174 13.04 3.44 -10.13
N ARG A 175 13.58 4.52 -10.72
CA ARG A 175 13.22 4.98 -12.07
C ARG A 175 13.49 3.96 -13.16
N GLU A 176 14.70 3.40 -13.19
CA GLU A 176 15.10 2.43 -14.21
C GLU A 176 14.31 1.13 -14.06
N VAL A 177 14.19 0.65 -12.82
CA VAL A 177 13.39 -0.53 -12.47
C VAL A 177 11.92 -0.34 -12.85
N GLY A 178 11.35 0.84 -12.59
CA GLY A 178 9.97 1.18 -12.95
C GLY A 178 9.73 1.22 -14.45
N LEU A 179 10.71 1.68 -15.23
CA LEU A 179 10.65 1.65 -16.69
C LEU A 179 10.64 0.21 -17.22
N ASP A 180 11.44 -0.69 -16.66
CA ASP A 180 11.48 -2.09 -17.07
C ASP A 180 10.14 -2.80 -16.84
N ILE A 181 9.54 -2.62 -15.64
CA ILE A 181 8.21 -3.15 -15.34
C ILE A 181 7.16 -2.54 -16.26
N ALA A 182 7.20 -1.22 -16.50
CA ALA A 182 6.25 -0.56 -17.38
C ALA A 182 6.34 -1.07 -18.82
N ASN A 183 7.55 -1.29 -19.34
CA ASN A 183 7.77 -1.84 -20.69
C ASN A 183 7.24 -3.28 -20.79
N HIS A 184 7.47 -4.11 -19.78
CA HIS A 184 6.93 -5.46 -19.69
C HIS A 184 5.40 -5.47 -19.78
N LEU A 185 4.73 -4.64 -18.98
CA LEU A 185 3.27 -4.51 -18.98
C LEU A 185 2.74 -3.96 -20.32
N LYS A 186 3.40 -2.96 -20.90
CA LYS A 186 3.01 -2.38 -22.21
C LYS A 186 3.16 -3.36 -23.38
N ALA A 187 4.04 -4.35 -23.26
CA ALA A 187 4.15 -5.45 -24.22
C ALA A 187 2.97 -6.44 -24.14
N GLY A 188 2.04 -6.25 -23.19
CA GLY A 188 0.89 -7.13 -22.96
C GLY A 188 1.21 -8.36 -22.12
N ASN A 189 2.37 -8.38 -21.47
CA ASN A 189 2.74 -9.47 -20.59
C ASN A 189 1.97 -9.39 -19.26
N ALA A 190 1.78 -10.55 -18.62
CA ALA A 190 1.09 -10.60 -17.34
C ALA A 190 1.91 -9.94 -16.21
N PRO A 191 1.25 -9.30 -15.22
CA PRO A 191 1.93 -8.62 -14.11
C PRO A 191 2.94 -9.48 -13.35
N HIS A 192 2.70 -10.78 -13.24
CA HIS A 192 3.50 -11.70 -12.42
C HIS A 192 4.65 -12.39 -13.17
N THR A 193 4.94 -11.99 -14.42
CA THR A 193 5.93 -12.70 -15.26
C THR A 193 7.21 -11.91 -15.55
N HIS A 194 7.42 -10.74 -14.94
CA HIS A 194 8.70 -10.04 -15.05
C HIS A 194 9.73 -10.60 -14.04
N ASP A 195 11.02 -10.43 -14.35
CA ASP A 195 12.13 -10.98 -13.54
C ASP A 195 12.69 -10.00 -12.48
N VAL A 196 12.19 -8.76 -12.44
CA VAL A 196 12.62 -7.74 -11.47
C VAL A 196 12.31 -8.18 -10.02
N ARG A 197 13.31 -8.16 -9.14
CA ARG A 197 13.19 -8.43 -7.69
C ARG A 197 14.05 -7.44 -6.89
N LEU A 198 13.55 -6.93 -5.76
CA LEU A 198 14.21 -5.96 -4.89
C LEU A 198 14.51 -6.51 -3.48
#